data_AF-A0A9P6Z1V3-F1
#
_entry.id   AF-A0A9P6Z1V3-F1
#
_cell.length_a   1.000
_cell.length_b   1.000
_cell.length_c   1.000
_cell.angle_alpha   90.00
_cell.angle_beta   90.00
_cell.angle_gamma   90.00
#
_symmetry.space_group_name_H-M   'P 1'
#
loop_
_entity.id
_entity.type
_entity.pdbx_description
1 polymer ?
#
loop_
_entity_poly.entity_id
_entity_poly.type
_entity_poly.pdbx_seq_one_letter_code
_entity_poly.pdbx_strand_id
1 'polypeptide(L)'
;MAEHHHDHSNCNHDHHDTSAKKVSEAVNGELTARQKAAEKLNKALLSLHELANEHKKSLPKPATGAVNKADVDLLIKELQLSKADAESALRTNGGDVVVTLKKLIEC
;
A
#
# COMPACT_ATOMS: atom_id res chain seq x y z
N MET A 1 42.09 3.30 -79.43
CA MET A 1 41.13 4.34 -78.98
C MET A 1 40.47 3.79 -77.74
N ALA A 2 40.58 4.53 -76.64
CA ALA A 2 40.19 4.11 -75.30
C ALA A 2 38.69 4.31 -75.11
N GLU A 3 37.96 3.27 -74.71
CA GLU A 3 36.58 3.40 -74.24
C GLU A 3 36.52 2.96 -72.79
N HIS A 4 36.51 3.98 -71.93
CA HIS A 4 36.28 3.89 -70.50
C HIS A 4 34.85 3.39 -70.25
N HIS A 5 34.70 2.14 -69.82
CA HIS A 5 33.46 1.68 -69.24
C HIS A 5 33.36 2.22 -67.81
N HIS A 6 32.52 3.23 -67.61
CA HIS A 6 32.16 3.71 -66.28
C HIS A 6 31.16 2.74 -65.65
N ASP A 7 31.65 1.83 -64.81
CA ASP A 7 30.83 1.09 -63.86
C ASP A 7 30.27 2.06 -62.81
N HIS A 8 29.06 2.52 -63.03
CA HIS A 8 28.28 3.20 -62.00
C HIS A 8 27.75 2.14 -61.04
N SER A 9 28.51 1.84 -59.97
CA SER A 9 27.98 1.11 -58.81
C SER A 9 26.75 1.84 -58.28
N ASN A 10 25.57 1.29 -58.58
CA ASN A 10 24.32 1.70 -57.97
C ASN A 10 24.32 1.23 -56.51
N CYS A 11 24.93 2.03 -55.65
CA CYS A 11 24.81 1.89 -54.20
C CYS A 11 23.38 2.26 -53.80
N ASN A 12 22.46 1.30 -53.93
CA ASN A 12 21.13 1.41 -53.34
C ASN A 12 21.29 1.31 -51.83
N HIS A 13 21.56 2.44 -51.18
CA HIS A 13 21.68 2.57 -49.74
C HIS A 13 20.27 2.49 -49.14
N ASP A 14 19.83 1.26 -48.86
CA ASP A 14 18.51 0.95 -48.34
C ASP A 14 18.42 1.38 -46.87
N HIS A 15 18.01 2.63 -46.64
CA HIS A 15 18.11 3.27 -45.33
C HIS A 15 16.77 3.62 -44.67
N HIS A 16 15.62 3.14 -45.16
CA HIS A 16 14.35 3.75 -44.75
C HIS A 16 13.27 2.87 -44.11
N ASP A 17 13.40 1.53 -44.01
CA ASP A 17 12.32 0.68 -43.44
C ASP A 17 12.68 -0.09 -42.15
N THR A 18 13.96 -0.22 -41.79
CA THR A 18 14.35 -1.00 -40.59
C THR A 18 14.19 -0.24 -39.28
N SER A 19 14.20 1.09 -39.30
CA SER A 19 14.11 1.93 -38.09
C SER A 19 12.70 1.97 -37.53
N ALA A 20 11.69 2.13 -38.39
CA ALA A 20 10.28 2.17 -37.98
C ALA A 20 9.82 0.85 -37.36
N LYS A 21 10.17 -0.30 -37.97
CA LYS A 21 9.87 -1.63 -37.41
C LYS A 21 10.50 -1.86 -36.04
N LYS A 22 11.78 -1.52 -35.87
CA LYS A 22 12.46 -1.63 -34.57
C LYS A 22 11.80 -0.77 -33.49
N VAL A 23 11.36 0.44 -33.84
CA VAL A 23 10.63 1.31 -32.92
C VAL A 23 9.28 0.70 -32.54
N SER A 24 8.51 0.19 -33.51
CA SER A 24 7.22 -0.47 -33.24
C SER A 24 7.37 -1.72 -32.35
N GLU A 25 8.38 -2.55 -32.58
CA GLU A 25 8.67 -3.73 -31.76
C GLU A 25 9.07 -3.34 -30.33
N ALA A 26 9.93 -2.33 -30.17
CA ALA A 26 10.34 -1.82 -28.87
C ALA A 26 9.14 -1.24 -28.08
N VAL A 27 8.28 -0.45 -28.73
CA VAL A 27 7.07 0.12 -28.12
C VAL A 27 6.09 -0.98 -27.72
N ASN A 28 5.88 -2.00 -28.55
CA ASN A 28 5.00 -3.12 -28.23
C ASN A 28 5.55 -3.99 -27.08
N GLY A 29 6.86 -4.19 -27.03
CA GLY A 29 7.55 -4.88 -25.94
C GLY A 29 7.36 -4.14 -24.61
N GLU A 30 7.58 -2.83 -24.60
CA GLU A 30 7.37 -1.97 -23.43
C GLU A 30 5.90 -1.96 -23.00
N LEU A 31 4.96 -1.86 -23.94
CA LEU A 31 3.52 -1.89 -23.65
C LEU A 31 3.12 -3.21 -22.98
N THR A 32 3.62 -4.33 -23.48
CA THR A 32 3.36 -5.66 -22.90
C THR A 32 3.96 -5.79 -21.50
N ALA A 33 5.18 -5.27 -21.30
CA ALA A 33 5.83 -5.26 -19.99
C ALA A 33 5.04 -4.43 -18.97
N ARG A 34 4.55 -3.25 -19.38
CA ARG A 34 3.71 -2.38 -18.55
C ARG A 34 2.38 -3.01 -18.20
N GLN A 35 1.72 -3.69 -19.15
CA GLN A 35 0.49 -4.42 -18.88
C GLN A 35 0.71 -5.52 -17.83
N LYS A 36 1.75 -6.33 -17.99
CA LYS A 36 2.11 -7.36 -16.99
C LYS A 36 2.44 -6.78 -15.62
N ALA A 37 3.14 -5.64 -15.58
CA ALA A 37 3.44 -4.94 -14.34
C ALA A 37 2.17 -4.40 -13.67
N ALA A 38 1.24 -3.83 -14.45
CA ALA A 38 -0.04 -3.34 -13.95
C ALA A 38 -0.90 -4.48 -13.41
N GLU A 39 -0.95 -5.63 -14.07
CA GLU A 39 -1.67 -6.81 -13.59
C GLU A 39 -1.09 -7.34 -12.27
N LYS A 40 0.25 -7.40 -12.15
CA LYS A 40 0.93 -7.79 -10.91
C LYS A 40 0.62 -6.82 -9.78
N LEU A 41 0.67 -5.52 -10.05
CA LEU A 41 0.34 -4.49 -9.07
C LEU A 41 -1.12 -4.60 -8.63
N ASN A 42 -2.05 -4.79 -9.56
CA ASN A 42 -3.47 -4.93 -9.25
C ASN A 42 -3.74 -6.14 -8.35
N LYS A 43 -3.10 -7.29 -8.63
CA LYS A 43 -3.18 -8.47 -7.76
C LYS A 43 -2.65 -8.20 -6.35
N ALA A 44 -1.50 -7.52 -6.23
CA ALA A 44 -0.94 -7.17 -4.94
C ALA A 44 -1.84 -6.22 -4.13
N LEU A 45 -2.47 -5.25 -4.80
CA LEU A 45 -3.42 -4.32 -4.16
C LEU A 45 -4.67 -5.04 -3.66
N LEU A 46 -5.19 -6.01 -4.42
CA LEU A 46 -6.32 -6.83 -3.99
C LEU A 46 -5.97 -7.66 -2.74
N SER A 47 -4.82 -8.33 -2.73
CA SER A 47 -4.36 -9.07 -1.55
C SER A 47 -4.14 -8.18 -0.33
N LEU A 48 -3.60 -6.97 -0.51
CA LEU A 48 -3.46 -6.01 0.59
C LEU A 48 -4.82 -5.55 1.11
N HIS A 49 -5.80 -5.33 0.23
CA HIS A 49 -7.14 -4.94 0.62
C HIS A 49 -7.86 -6.06 1.40
N GLU A 50 -7.70 -7.31 0.97
CA GLU A 50 -8.20 -8.48 1.70
C GLU A 50 -7.59 -8.56 3.10
N LEU A 51 -6.26 -8.51 3.19
CA LEU A 51 -5.54 -8.54 4.47
C LEU A 51 -5.95 -7.38 5.39
N ALA A 52 -6.11 -6.17 4.83
CA ALA A 52 -6.55 -5.00 5.59
C ALA A 52 -7.98 -5.19 6.13
N ASN A 53 -8.86 -5.86 5.38
CA ASN A 53 -10.22 -6.14 5.82
C ASN A 53 -10.26 -7.24 6.87
N GLU A 54 -9.44 -8.28 6.75
CA GLU A 54 -9.28 -9.29 7.79
C GLU A 54 -8.76 -8.67 9.09
N HIS A 55 -7.73 -7.82 8.99
CA HIS A 55 -7.21 -7.09 10.14
C HIS A 55 -8.29 -6.23 10.80
N LYS A 56 -9.07 -5.47 10.01
CA LYS A 56 -10.21 -4.68 10.53
C LYS A 56 -11.26 -5.53 11.25
N LYS A 57 -11.50 -6.77 10.80
CA LYS A 57 -12.42 -7.71 11.46
C LYS A 57 -11.83 -8.29 12.75
N SER A 58 -10.52 -8.45 12.81
CA SER A 58 -9.80 -8.97 13.98
C SER A 58 -9.58 -7.94 15.09
N LEU A 59 -9.66 -6.64 14.77
CA LEU A 59 -9.55 -5.59 15.77
C LEU A 59 -10.69 -5.71 16.78
N PRO A 60 -10.40 -5.65 18.10
CA PRO A 60 -11.43 -5.58 19.11
C PRO A 60 -12.37 -4.43 18.79
N LYS A 61 -13.69 -4.71 18.76
CA LYS A 61 -14.68 -3.64 18.63
C LYS A 61 -14.44 -2.64 19.77
N PRO A 62 -14.41 -1.33 19.50
CA PRO A 62 -14.27 -0.35 20.57
C PRO A 62 -15.38 -0.62 21.57
N ALA A 63 -15.01 -0.86 22.83
CA ALA A 63 -15.99 -1.08 23.88
C ALA A 63 -16.86 0.17 23.96
N THR A 64 -18.15 0.04 23.66
CA THR A 64 -19.10 1.15 23.67
C THR A 64 -19.81 1.16 25.02
N GLY A 65 -19.62 2.21 25.81
CA GLY A 65 -20.23 2.33 27.12
C GLY A 65 -19.97 3.70 27.72
N ALA A 66 -20.96 4.24 28.44
CA ALA A 66 -20.76 5.41 29.27
C ALA A 66 -19.84 5.03 30.43
N VAL A 67 -18.80 5.83 30.65
CA VAL A 67 -17.89 5.68 31.78
C VAL A 67 -18.10 6.83 32.74
N ASN A 68 -17.95 6.56 34.03
CA ASN A 68 -18.08 7.59 35.04
C ASN A 68 -16.91 8.58 34.94
N LYS A 69 -17.23 9.87 34.86
CA LYS A 69 -16.23 10.95 34.76
C LYS A 69 -15.29 10.98 35.96
N ALA A 70 -15.78 10.67 37.16
CA ALA A 70 -14.94 10.67 38.37
C ALA A 70 -13.85 9.59 38.30
N ASP A 71 -14.19 8.42 37.77
CA ASP A 71 -13.24 7.31 37.62
C ASP A 71 -12.21 7.60 36.51
N VAL A 72 -12.64 8.25 35.43
CA VAL A 72 -11.72 8.75 34.39
C VAL A 72 -10.75 9.78 34.97
N ASP A 73 -11.26 10.77 35.72
CA ASP A 73 -10.44 11.82 36.33
C ASP A 73 -9.46 11.23 37.37
N LEU A 74 -9.84 10.16 38.09
CA LEU A 74 -8.95 9.42 38.99
C LEU A 74 -7.79 8.78 38.24
N LEU A 75 -8.07 8.04 37.15
CA LEU A 75 -7.04 7.37 36.35
C LEU A 75 -6.07 8.37 35.70
N ILE A 76 -6.59 9.52 35.23
CA ILE A 76 -5.74 10.59 34.69
C ILE A 76 -4.79 11.15 35.76
N LYS A 77 -5.27 11.34 36.99
CA LYS A 77 -4.46 11.93 38.07
C LYS A 77 -3.43 10.96 38.62
N GLU A 78 -3.85 9.75 38.96
CA GLU A 78 -3.02 8.81 39.70
C GLU A 78 -2.08 8.02 38.78
N LEU A 79 -2.52 7.68 37.56
CA LEU A 79 -1.74 6.90 36.61
C LEU A 79 -1.21 7.72 35.43
N GLN A 80 -1.46 9.05 35.43
CA GLN A 80 -1.01 9.97 34.38
C GLN A 80 -1.42 9.55 32.97
N LEU A 81 -2.56 8.84 32.85
CA LEU A 81 -3.09 8.42 31.57
C LEU A 81 -3.67 9.60 30.81
N SER A 82 -3.64 9.50 29.47
CA SER A 82 -4.45 10.39 28.66
C SER A 82 -5.94 10.11 28.91
N LYS A 83 -6.79 11.11 28.69
CA LYS A 83 -8.24 10.93 28.83
C LYS A 83 -8.76 9.78 27.95
N ALA A 84 -8.25 9.65 26.72
CA ALA A 84 -8.66 8.60 25.81
C ALA A 84 -8.29 7.20 26.33
N ASP A 85 -7.08 7.05 26.90
CA ASP A 85 -6.60 5.78 27.44
C ASP A 85 -7.35 5.39 28.71
N ALA A 86 -7.59 6.35 29.61
CA ALA A 86 -8.39 6.14 30.83
C ALA A 86 -9.81 5.68 30.50
N GLU A 87 -10.48 6.36 29.55
CA GLU A 87 -11.80 5.96 29.10
C GLU A 87 -11.78 4.58 28.42
N SER A 88 -10.77 4.29 27.58
CA SER A 88 -10.62 3.00 26.92
C SER A 88 -10.41 1.86 27.91
N ALA A 89 -9.56 2.06 28.92
CA ALA A 89 -9.29 1.09 29.97
C ALA A 89 -10.55 0.79 30.79
N LEU A 90 -11.33 1.80 31.16
CA LEU A 90 -12.60 1.62 31.86
C LEU A 90 -13.61 0.87 30.97
N ARG A 91 -13.78 1.25 29.70
CA ARG A 91 -14.73 0.57 28.80
C ARG A 91 -14.35 -0.91 28.58
N THR A 92 -13.06 -1.21 28.45
CA THR A 92 -12.54 -2.58 28.29
C THR A 92 -12.83 -3.45 29.53
N ASN A 93 -12.94 -2.84 30.70
CA ASN A 93 -13.23 -3.53 31.97
C ASN A 93 -14.67 -3.30 32.46
N GLY A 94 -15.60 -2.98 31.56
CA GLY A 94 -17.02 -2.84 31.88
C GLY A 94 -17.36 -1.65 32.78
N GLY A 95 -16.48 -0.66 32.87
CA GLY A 95 -16.63 0.52 33.73
C GLY A 95 -16.20 0.29 35.19
N ASP A 96 -15.66 -0.88 35.54
CA ASP A 96 -15.20 -1.16 36.90
C ASP A 96 -13.79 -0.57 37.13
N VAL A 97 -13.72 0.50 37.92
CA VAL A 97 -12.47 1.19 38.23
C VAL A 97 -11.50 0.34 39.04
N VAL A 98 -11.97 -0.54 39.92
CA VAL A 98 -11.11 -1.38 40.77
C VAL A 98 -10.44 -2.46 39.94
N VAL A 99 -11.21 -3.13 39.08
CA VAL A 99 -10.67 -4.11 38.13
C VAL A 99 -9.70 -3.45 37.16
N THR A 100 -10.02 -2.24 36.69
CA THR A 100 -9.16 -1.47 35.80
C THR A 100 -7.84 -1.12 36.46
N LEU A 101 -7.86 -0.58 37.68
CA LEU A 101 -6.65 -0.25 38.45
C LEU A 101 -5.76 -1.47 38.68
N LYS A 102 -6.35 -2.61 39.11
CA LYS A 102 -5.60 -3.85 39.29
C LYS A 102 -4.88 -4.25 38.01
N LYS A 103 -5.59 -4.28 36.87
CA LYS A 103 -4.97 -4.64 35.59
C LYS A 103 -3.89 -3.66 35.15
N LEU A 104 -4.02 -2.36 35.44
CA LEU A 104 -3.02 -1.37 35.03
C LEU A 104 -1.76 -1.41 35.89
N ILE A 105 -1.84 -1.90 37.13
CA ILE A 105 -0.73 -1.96 38.09
C ILE A 105 -0.07 -3.34 38.15
N GLU A 106 -0.83 -4.42 37.92
CA GLU A 106 -0.35 -5.80 37.94
C GLU A 106 0.22 -6.29 36.58
N CYS A 107 0.22 -5.43 35.55
CA CYS A 107 0.97 -5.68 34.31
C CYS A 107 2.47 -5.47 34.51
#